data_AF-A0A7C3H5Y9-F1
#
_entry.id   AF-A0A7C3H5Y9-F1
#
_cell.length_a   1.000
_cell.length_b   1.000
_cell.length_c   1.000
_cell.angle_alpha   90.00
_cell.angle_beta   90.00
_cell.angle_gamma   90.00
#
_symmetry.space_group_name_H-M   'P 1'
#
loop_
_entity.id
_entity.type
_entity.pdbx_description
1 polymer ?
#
loop_
_entity_poly.entity_id
_entity_poly.type
_entity_poly.pdbx_seq_one_letter_code
_entity_poly.pdbx_strand_id
1 'polypeptide(L)' 'MTSEEIKHQASCADPVDLKALSVDDARGRIIDQIIPVTGYEKRPLRSALGRILDQTIVSPVDVP' A
#
# COMPACT_ATOMS: atom_id res chain seq x y z
N MET A 1 -10.98 -26.42 -43.42
CA MET A 1 -9.89 -25.63 -42.82
C MET A 1 -10.53 -24.44 -42.15
N THR A 2 -10.83 -24.56 -40.86
CA THR A 2 -11.45 -23.49 -40.07
C THR A 2 -10.37 -22.48 -39.72
N SER A 3 -10.49 -21.25 -40.21
CA SER A 3 -9.62 -20.13 -39.81
C SER A 3 -9.90 -19.78 -38.35
N GLU A 4 -8.95 -20.05 -37.48
CA GLU A 4 -8.96 -19.49 -36.13
C GLU A 4 -8.37 -18.09 -36.17
N GLU A 5 -9.16 -17.12 -35.69
CA GLU A 5 -8.78 -15.73 -35.58
C GLU A 5 -7.88 -15.55 -34.35
N ILE A 6 -6.62 -15.14 -34.57
CA ILE A 6 -5.66 -14.89 -33.48
C ILE A 6 -6.05 -13.59 -32.78
N LYS A 7 -6.62 -13.68 -31.58
CA LYS A 7 -6.97 -12.52 -30.77
C LYS A 7 -5.72 -11.91 -30.14
N HIS A 8 -5.51 -10.62 -30.39
CA HIS A 8 -4.41 -9.88 -29.79
C HIS A 8 -4.63 -9.70 -28.29
N GLN A 9 -3.60 -9.98 -27.48
CA GLN A 9 -3.62 -9.75 -26.04
C GLN A 9 -3.15 -8.33 -25.76
N ALA A 10 -3.89 -7.59 -24.95
CA ALA A 10 -3.54 -6.23 -24.58
C ALA A 10 -2.15 -6.18 -23.91
N SER A 11 -1.36 -5.17 -24.26
CA SER A 11 0.02 -4.97 -23.86
C SER A 11 0.31 -3.52 -23.46
N CYS A 12 1.36 -3.29 -22.69
CA CYS A 12 1.82 -1.95 -22.31
C CYS A 12 2.30 -1.08 -23.50
N ALA A 13 2.47 -1.68 -24.68
CA ALA A 13 2.83 -0.99 -25.91
C ALA A 13 1.61 -0.49 -26.71
N ASP A 14 0.39 -0.82 -26.28
CA ASP A 14 -0.84 -0.40 -26.94
C ASP A 14 -1.18 1.07 -26.64
N PRO A 15 -2.02 1.72 -27.47
CA PRO A 15 -2.53 3.06 -27.18
C PRO A 15 -3.20 3.13 -25.80
N VAL A 16 -3.04 4.27 -25.13
CA VAL A 16 -3.53 4.51 -23.77
C VAL A 16 -5.02 4.13 -23.65
N ASP A 17 -5.33 3.21 -22.73
CA ASP A 17 -6.70 2.86 -22.40
C ASP A 17 -7.40 4.04 -21.72
N LEU A 18 -8.36 4.64 -22.41
CA LEU A 18 -9.16 5.77 -21.91
C LEU A 18 -10.03 5.39 -20.70
N LYS A 19 -10.16 4.10 -20.38
CA LYS A 19 -10.86 3.59 -19.19
C LYS A 19 -9.91 3.31 -18.02
N ALA A 20 -8.60 3.54 -18.18
CA ALA A 20 -7.64 3.36 -17.10
C ALA A 20 -7.95 4.32 -15.93
N LEU A 21 -7.74 3.82 -14.71
CA LEU A 21 -7.86 4.66 -13.51
C LEU A 21 -6.71 5.67 -13.46
N SER A 22 -7.00 6.85 -12.92
CA SER A 22 -5.92 7.75 -12.51
C SER A 22 -5.09 7.08 -11.40
N VAL A 23 -3.82 7.49 -11.28
CA VAL A 23 -2.94 6.99 -10.23
C VAL A 23 -3.50 7.30 -8.84
N ASP A 24 -4.15 8.44 -8.68
CA ASP A 24 -4.77 8.83 -7.41
C ASP A 24 -5.98 7.95 -7.07
N ASP A 25 -6.86 7.68 -8.04
CA ASP A 25 -8.01 6.79 -7.84
C ASP A 25 -7.56 5.36 -7.53
N ALA A 26 -6.56 4.86 -8.25
CA ALA A 26 -6.00 3.54 -8.01
C ALA A 26 -5.38 3.46 -6.60
N ARG A 27 -4.61 4.47 -6.20
CA ARG A 27 -3.99 4.54 -4.87
C ARG A 27 -5.05 4.58 -3.76
N GLY A 28 -6.10 5.38 -3.94
CA GLY A 28 -7.23 5.43 -2.99
C GLY A 28 -7.86 4.07 -2.80
N ARG A 29 -8.25 3.40 -3.89
CA ARG A 29 -8.84 2.06 -3.86
C ARG A 29 -7.97 1.00 -3.19
N ILE A 30 -6.64 1.10 -3.36
CA ILE A 30 -5.69 0.19 -2.71
C ILE A 30 -5.69 0.43 -1.20
N ILE A 31 -5.55 1.69 -0.77
CA ILE A 31 -5.51 2.04 0.66
C ILE A 31 -6.82 1.64 1.36
N ASP A 32 -7.97 1.85 0.72
CA ASP A 32 -9.29 1.51 1.27
C ASP A 32 -9.48 0.01 1.55
N GLN A 33 -8.69 -0.85 0.91
CA GLN A 33 -8.75 -2.31 1.10
C GLN A 33 -7.73 -2.83 2.11
N ILE A 34 -6.79 -2.00 2.57
CA ILE A 34 -5.73 -2.43 3.49
C ILE A 34 -6.18 -2.24 4.94
N ILE A 35 -6.05 -3.30 5.73
CA ILE A 35 -6.23 -3.24 7.18
C ILE A 35 -4.86 -2.99 7.83
N PRO A 36 -4.72 -2.00 8.73
CA PRO A 36 -3.48 -1.76 9.44
C PRO A 36 -3.03 -2.97 10.27
N VAL A 37 -1.73 -3.20 10.36
CA VAL A 37 -1.16 -4.21 11.26
C VAL A 37 -1.30 -3.72 12.69
N THR A 38 -1.95 -4.53 13.55
CA THR A 38 -2.22 -4.19 14.96
C THR A 38 -1.36 -4.97 15.96
N GLY A 39 -0.54 -5.91 15.49
CA GLY A 39 0.39 -6.65 16.35
C GLY A 39 1.55 -5.74 16.78
N TYR A 40 1.95 -5.84 18.04
CA TYR A 40 3.07 -5.07 18.60
C TYR A 40 4.08 -5.97 19.32
N GLU A 41 5.30 -5.47 19.45
CA GLU A 41 6.35 -6.07 20.28
C GLU A 41 7.02 -5.00 21.15
N LYS A 42 7.49 -5.39 22.33
CA LYS A 42 8.27 -4.52 23.20
C LYS A 42 9.76 -4.66 22.88
N ARG A 43 10.41 -3.54 22.56
CA ARG A 43 11.82 -3.48 22.15
C ARG A 43 12.61 -2.46 22.97
N PRO A 44 13.92 -2.66 23.16
CA PRO A 44 14.78 -1.62 23.71
C PRO A 44 14.95 -0.48 22.71
N LEU A 45 15.03 0.77 23.22
CA LEU A 45 15.08 2.01 22.42
C LEU A 45 16.17 2.01 21.34
N ARG A 46 17.34 1.45 21.64
CA ARG A 46 18.45 1.33 20.68
C ARG A 46 18.07 0.59 19.39
N SER A 47 17.06 -0.28 19.45
CA SER A 47 16.56 -1.05 18.30
C SER A 47 15.19 -0.58 17.78
N ALA A 48 14.69 0.56 18.27
CA ALA A 48 13.36 1.07 17.94
C ALA A 48 13.37 2.14 16.83
N LEU A 49 14.53 2.69 16.46
CA LEU A 49 14.63 3.68 15.38
C LEU A 49 14.08 3.11 14.06
N GLY A 50 13.20 3.86 13.40
CA GLY A 50 12.54 3.46 12.15
C GLY A 50 11.32 2.55 12.33
N ARG A 51 10.92 2.23 13.56
CA ARG A 51 9.68 1.48 13.85
C ARG A 51 8.51 2.43 14.09
N ILE A 52 7.30 1.88 13.94
CA ILE A 52 6.04 2.59 14.19
C ILE A 52 5.65 2.34 15.66
N LEU A 53 5.21 3.41 16.32
CA LEU A 53 4.74 3.36 17.70
C LEU A 53 3.31 2.82 17.74
N ASP A 54 3.07 1.84 18.61
CA ASP A 54 1.75 1.20 18.79
C ASP A 54 0.76 2.08 19.58
N GLN A 55 1.25 2.73 20.64
CA GLN A 55 0.43 3.53 21.55
C GLN A 55 1.14 4.82 21.95
N THR A 56 0.36 5.85 22.31
CA THR A 56 0.88 7.13 22.81
C THR A 56 1.87 6.94 23.97
N ILE A 57 3.00 7.64 23.93
CA ILE A 57 3.95 7.69 25.04
C ILE A 57 3.56 8.86 25.97
N VAL A 58 3.33 8.55 27.23
CA VAL A 58 3.03 9.53 28.29
C VAL A 58 4.24 9.63 29.20
N SER A 59 4.67 10.86 29.52
CA SER A 59 5.77 11.05 30.48
C SER A 59 5.34 10.53 31.85
N PRO A 60 6.15 9.67 32.50
CA PRO A 60 5.81 9.18 33.84
C PRO A 60 6.10 10.22 34.93
N VAL A 61 6.77 11.32 34.61
CA VAL A 61 7.19 12.38 35.54
C VAL A 61 7.02 13.75 34.90
N ASP A 62 6.87 14.78 35.72
CA ASP A 62 6.99 16.17 35.25
C ASP A 62 8.45 16.48 34.91
N VAL A 63 8.66 17.21 33.81
CA VAL A 63 9.97 17.51 33.23
C VAL A 63 10.01 19.01 32.90
N PRO A 64 11.00 19.80 33.35
CA PRO A 64 11.55 20.85 32.49
C PRO A 64 12.40 20.22 31.38
#